data_AF-A0A8J6DJ85-F1
#
_entry.id   AF-A0A8J6DJ85-F1
#
_cell.length_a   1.000
_cell.length_b   1.000
_cell.length_c   1.000
_cell.angle_alpha   90.00
_cell.angle_beta   90.00
_cell.angle_gamma   90.00
#
_symmetry.space_group_name_H-M   'P 1'
#
loop_
_entity.id
_entity.type
_entity.pdbx_description
1 polymer ?
#
loop_
_entity_poly.entity_id
_entity_poly.type
_entity_poly.pdbx_seq_one_letter_code
_entity_poly.pdbx_strand_id
1 'polypeptide(L)'
;CNCVEPHNPSNDTLKEWKESNISAADIIWENLTVSECKSLHGEYIGRACGHDHPYVPDVLFWSVILFFSTVTMSATLKQFKTSRYFPTKVRSIVSDFAVFLTILCMVLIDYAIGIPSPKLKVPSVFKPTRDDRGWFVTPLGPNPWWTVLAAIIPALLCTILIFMDQQITAVIINRKEHKLKKGCGYHLDLLMVAVMLGVCSIMGLPWFVAATVLSITHVNSLKLESECSAPGEQPKFLGIREQRVTGLMIFILMGSSVFMTSILKFIPMPVLYGVFLYMGASSLKGIQLFDRIKLFWMPAKHQPDFIYLRHVPLRKVHLFTVIQMSCLALLWIIKVSRAAIVFPMMVLALVFVRKLMDFLFTKRELSWLDDLMPESKKKKLEDAEKEVSEQIITYKEKEREHLHSNSFLQN
;
A
#
# COMPACT_ATOMS: atom_id res chain seq x y z
N CYS A 1 28.92 24.22 -16.05
CA CYS A 1 27.71 24.81 -16.64
C CYS A 1 27.86 26.28 -16.37
N ASN A 2 28.10 27.09 -17.40
CA ASN A 2 28.46 28.49 -17.21
C ASN A 2 27.24 29.32 -17.61
N CYS A 3 26.92 30.32 -16.79
CA CYS A 3 25.97 31.34 -17.19
C CYS A 3 26.64 32.19 -18.27
N VAL A 4 25.92 32.44 -19.35
CA VAL A 4 26.36 33.31 -20.44
C VAL A 4 25.25 34.30 -20.77
N GLU A 5 25.63 35.38 -21.42
CA GLU A 5 24.68 36.35 -21.96
C GLU A 5 23.67 35.63 -22.89
N PRO A 6 22.36 35.92 -22.77
CA PRO A 6 21.35 35.35 -23.65
C PRO A 6 21.65 35.74 -25.10
N HIS A 7 21.64 34.76 -26.01
CA HIS A 7 21.97 35.00 -27.41
C HIS A 7 21.00 35.96 -28.12
N ASN A 8 19.78 36.13 -27.57
CA ASN A 8 18.75 37.01 -28.12
C ASN A 8 17.88 37.61 -26.97
N PRO A 9 18.32 38.69 -26.31
CA PRO A 9 17.57 39.30 -25.21
C PRO A 9 16.24 39.91 -25.71
N SER A 10 15.16 39.70 -24.96
CA SER A 10 13.87 40.32 -25.28
C SER A 10 13.91 41.83 -25.00
N ASN A 11 13.06 42.61 -25.67
CA ASN A 11 12.96 44.07 -25.42
C ASN A 11 12.67 44.40 -23.95
N ASP A 12 12.00 43.50 -23.22
CA ASP A 12 11.71 43.67 -21.79
C ASP A 12 12.99 43.50 -20.95
N THR A 13 13.85 42.52 -21.27
CA THR A 13 15.13 42.32 -20.56
C THR A 13 16.10 43.50 -20.75
N LEU A 14 16.18 44.06 -21.96
CA LEU A 14 16.99 45.24 -22.26
C LEU A 14 16.49 46.48 -21.52
N LYS A 15 15.17 46.60 -21.33
CA LYS A 15 14.57 47.69 -20.57
C LYS A 15 14.87 47.56 -19.08
N GLU A 16 14.82 46.35 -18.54
CA GLU A 16 15.10 46.03 -17.13
C GLU A 16 16.58 46.30 -16.78
N TRP A 17 17.51 45.95 -17.67
CA TRP A 17 18.94 46.27 -17.53
C TRP A 17 19.20 47.78 -17.59
N LYS A 18 18.49 48.49 -18.49
CA LYS A 18 18.59 49.94 -18.63
C LYS A 18 18.01 50.70 -17.43
N GLU A 19 16.90 50.23 -16.86
CA GLU A 19 16.33 50.78 -15.62
C GLU A 19 17.25 50.52 -14.41
N SER A 20 18.02 49.44 -14.44
CA SER A 20 18.99 49.08 -13.40
C SER A 20 20.38 49.73 -13.58
N ASN A 21 20.61 50.50 -14.66
CA ASN A 21 21.93 51.03 -15.06
C ASN A 21 23.03 49.97 -15.21
N ILE A 22 22.69 48.75 -15.63
CA ILE A 22 23.64 47.65 -15.83
C ILE A 22 23.75 47.37 -17.33
N SER A 23 24.97 47.28 -17.86
CA SER A 23 25.20 46.78 -19.22
C SER A 23 25.63 45.30 -19.20
N ALA A 24 25.36 44.56 -20.28
CA ALA A 24 25.74 43.15 -20.39
C ALA A 24 27.26 42.89 -20.21
N ALA A 25 28.08 43.92 -20.50
CA ALA A 25 29.53 43.88 -20.36
C ALA A 25 30.02 44.13 -18.91
N ASP A 26 29.20 44.77 -18.07
CA ASP A 26 29.53 44.99 -16.66
C ASP A 26 29.27 43.74 -15.80
N ILE A 27 28.52 42.78 -16.34
CA ILE A 27 28.14 41.54 -15.67
C ILE A 27 29.22 40.47 -15.91
N ILE A 28 29.87 40.01 -14.83
CA ILE A 28 30.82 38.90 -14.88
C ILE A 28 30.04 37.58 -14.85
N TRP A 29 29.53 37.18 -16.03
CA TRP A 29 28.66 36.02 -16.24
C TRP A 29 29.16 34.70 -15.59
N GLU A 30 30.47 34.49 -15.53
CA GLU A 30 31.06 33.26 -14.99
C GLU A 30 30.98 33.11 -13.46
N ASN A 31 30.85 34.21 -12.70
CA ASN A 31 30.88 34.19 -11.23
C ASN A 31 29.48 34.31 -10.60
N LEU A 32 28.42 34.36 -11.40
CA LEU A 32 27.06 34.49 -10.89
C LEU A 32 26.51 33.17 -10.35
N THR A 33 25.78 33.28 -9.24
CA THR A 33 24.98 32.17 -8.72
C THR A 33 23.79 31.88 -9.63
N VAL A 34 23.19 30.70 -9.49
CA VAL A 34 22.04 30.26 -10.30
C VAL A 34 20.83 31.19 -10.21
N SER A 35 20.59 31.74 -9.02
CA SER A 35 19.55 32.74 -8.80
C SER A 35 19.84 34.07 -9.49
N GLU A 36 21.09 34.55 -9.42
CA GLU A 36 21.47 35.85 -9.97
C GLU A 36 21.54 35.82 -11.50
N CYS A 37 22.08 34.75 -12.07
CA CYS A 37 22.06 34.49 -13.50
C CYS A 37 20.62 34.50 -14.04
N LYS A 38 19.68 33.85 -13.33
CA LYS A 38 18.27 33.81 -13.73
C LYS A 38 17.56 35.15 -13.57
N SER A 39 17.88 35.94 -12.54
CA SER A 39 17.33 37.30 -12.40
C SER A 39 17.82 38.24 -13.49
N LEU A 40 19.02 37.99 -14.03
CA LEU A 40 19.58 38.75 -15.14
C LEU A 40 19.23 38.13 -16.50
N HIS A 41 18.31 37.16 -16.57
CA HIS A 41 17.90 36.47 -17.81
C HIS A 41 19.06 35.84 -18.59
N GLY A 42 20.11 35.36 -17.90
CA GLY A 42 21.21 34.62 -18.50
C GLY A 42 20.82 33.21 -18.95
N GLU A 43 21.48 32.72 -19.99
CA GLU A 43 21.33 31.34 -20.49
C GLU A 43 22.46 30.45 -19.98
N TYR A 44 22.16 29.19 -19.67
CA TYR A 44 23.16 28.22 -19.23
C TYR A 44 23.63 27.34 -20.38
N ILE A 45 24.88 27.53 -20.81
CA ILE A 45 25.47 26.75 -21.90
C ILE A 45 26.57 25.83 -21.37
N GLY A 46 26.53 24.55 -21.81
CA GLY A 46 27.56 23.57 -21.52
C GLY A 46 27.05 22.13 -21.49
N ARG A 47 27.97 21.16 -21.63
CA ARG A 47 27.67 19.71 -21.63
C ARG A 47 27.05 19.20 -20.32
N ALA A 48 27.09 19.99 -19.25
CA ALA A 48 26.56 19.67 -17.92
C ALA A 48 25.37 20.57 -17.51
N CYS A 49 24.69 21.23 -18.46
CA CYS A 49 23.48 22.03 -18.22
C CYS A 49 22.23 21.25 -18.67
N GLY A 50 21.15 21.29 -17.90
CA GLY A 50 19.81 20.91 -18.37
C GLY A 50 19.12 22.08 -19.06
N HIS A 51 17.95 21.85 -19.67
CA HIS A 51 17.21 22.87 -20.45
C HIS A 51 16.83 24.14 -19.65
N ASP A 52 16.65 24.05 -18.33
CA ASP A 52 16.23 25.19 -17.50
C ASP A 52 17.11 25.44 -16.26
N HIS A 53 17.95 24.47 -15.87
CA HIS A 53 18.72 24.49 -14.61
C HIS A 53 20.10 23.82 -14.77
N PRO A 54 21.15 24.30 -14.07
CA PRO A 54 22.42 23.60 -14.02
C PRO A 54 22.26 22.23 -13.33
N TYR A 55 22.98 21.22 -13.83
CA TYR A 55 23.00 19.91 -13.18
C TYR A 55 23.65 20.05 -11.80
N VAL A 56 22.88 19.80 -10.74
CA VAL A 56 23.45 19.75 -9.39
C VAL A 56 24.03 18.35 -9.19
N PRO A 57 25.36 18.22 -9.01
CA PRO A 57 25.96 16.92 -8.73
C PRO A 57 25.42 16.35 -7.40
N ASP A 58 25.54 15.03 -7.22
CA ASP A 58 25.27 14.30 -5.98
C ASP A 58 23.81 14.20 -5.50
N VAL A 59 22.85 14.91 -6.12
CA VAL A 59 21.42 14.83 -5.74
C VAL A 59 20.86 13.41 -5.88
N LEU A 60 21.21 12.71 -6.95
CA LEU A 60 20.75 11.33 -7.18
C LEU A 60 21.36 10.37 -6.16
N PHE A 61 22.67 10.48 -5.92
CA PHE A 61 23.37 9.65 -4.96
C PHE A 61 22.80 9.84 -3.54
N TRP A 62 22.60 11.10 -3.15
CA TRP A 62 21.98 11.46 -1.87
C TRP A 62 20.54 10.94 -1.76
N SER A 63 19.75 11.05 -2.83
CA SER A 63 18.38 10.52 -2.86
C SER A 63 18.33 9.01 -2.67
N VAL A 64 19.27 8.27 -3.27
CA VAL A 64 19.39 6.81 -3.12
C VAL A 64 19.78 6.44 -1.69
N ILE A 65 20.72 7.17 -1.08
CA ILE A 65 21.09 6.98 0.33
C ILE A 65 19.88 7.19 1.24
N LEU A 66 19.18 8.32 1.10
CA LEU A 66 17.98 8.61 1.88
C LEU A 66 16.91 7.53 1.73
N PHE A 67 16.69 7.06 0.50
CA PHE A 67 15.72 6.00 0.20
C PHE A 67 16.04 4.69 0.93
N PHE A 68 17.22 4.12 0.74
CA PHE A 68 17.60 2.84 1.35
C PHE A 68 17.78 2.94 2.87
N SER A 69 18.30 4.07 3.36
CA SER A 69 18.43 4.36 4.79
C SER A 69 17.07 4.41 5.46
N THR A 70 16.07 5.06 4.84
CA THR A 70 14.70 5.12 5.35
C THR A 70 14.06 3.73 5.46
N VAL A 71 14.24 2.88 4.44
CA VAL A 71 13.71 1.50 4.44
C VAL A 71 14.35 0.68 5.56
N THR A 72 15.69 0.75 5.66
CA THR A 72 16.46 -0.01 6.65
C THR A 72 16.14 0.45 8.08
N MET A 73 16.05 1.76 8.31
CA MET A 73 15.69 2.34 9.61
C MET A 73 14.26 1.97 10.01
N SER A 74 13.29 2.09 9.09
CA SER A 74 11.90 1.69 9.37
C SER A 74 11.79 0.20 9.71
N ALA A 75 12.53 -0.65 8.98
CA ALA A 75 12.55 -2.09 9.21
C ALA A 75 13.21 -2.45 10.55
N THR A 76 14.35 -1.85 10.88
CA THR A 76 15.09 -2.11 12.13
C THR A 76 14.31 -1.62 13.35
N LEU A 77 13.74 -0.41 13.31
CA LEU A 77 12.88 0.11 14.38
C LEU A 77 11.60 -0.74 14.58
N LYS A 78 11.07 -1.36 13.51
CA LYS A 78 9.96 -2.31 13.67
C LYS A 78 10.41 -3.66 14.24
N GLN A 79 11.56 -4.17 13.80
CA GLN A 79 12.16 -5.41 14.37
C GLN A 79 12.62 -5.22 15.81
N PHE A 80 12.87 -3.98 16.24
CA PHE A 80 13.15 -3.65 17.63
C PHE A 80 12.02 -4.15 18.55
N LYS A 81 10.78 -4.24 18.04
CA LYS A 81 9.64 -4.84 18.78
C LYS A 81 9.90 -6.25 19.28
N THR A 82 10.73 -7.05 18.62
CA THR A 82 11.06 -8.43 19.02
C THR A 82 12.46 -8.55 19.62
N SER A 83 13.19 -7.44 19.70
CA SER A 83 14.52 -7.41 20.30
C SER A 83 14.48 -7.74 21.79
N ARG A 84 15.61 -8.24 22.30
CA ARG A 84 15.86 -8.58 23.71
C ARG A 84 16.33 -7.37 24.53
N TYR A 85 16.69 -6.28 23.87
CA TYR A 85 17.14 -5.05 24.52
C TYR A 85 15.93 -4.18 24.90
N PHE A 86 16.00 -3.48 26.04
CA PHE A 86 15.00 -2.56 26.61
C PHE A 86 13.72 -3.19 27.20
N PRO A 87 13.05 -2.51 28.14
CA PRO A 87 11.77 -2.98 28.70
C PRO A 87 10.66 -2.99 27.64
N THR A 88 9.67 -3.88 27.84
CA THR A 88 8.59 -4.16 26.90
C THR A 88 7.77 -2.93 26.50
N LYS A 89 7.50 -2.02 27.46
CA LYS A 89 6.73 -0.78 27.22
C LYS A 89 7.47 0.18 26.27
N VAL A 90 8.75 0.45 26.51
CA VAL A 90 9.57 1.32 25.65
C VAL A 90 9.68 0.74 24.25
N ARG A 91 9.94 -0.57 24.16
CA ARG A 91 10.05 -1.30 22.91
C ARG A 91 8.77 -1.23 22.07
N SER A 92 7.59 -1.34 22.69
CA SER A 92 6.31 -1.19 21.98
C SER A 92 6.13 0.22 21.44
N ILE A 93 6.33 1.25 22.27
CA ILE A 93 6.18 2.65 21.87
C ILE A 93 7.08 2.99 20.68
N VAL A 94 8.37 2.62 20.75
CA VAL A 94 9.34 2.88 19.67
C VAL A 94 8.94 2.17 18.37
N SER A 95 8.49 0.91 18.45
CA SER A 95 8.02 0.17 17.27
C SER A 95 6.74 0.76 16.67
N ASP A 96 5.84 1.28 17.50
CA ASP A 96 4.56 1.81 17.04
C ASP A 96 4.75 3.18 16.35
N PHE A 97 5.69 4.00 16.82
CA PHE A 97 6.09 5.26 16.18
C PHE A 97 7.24 5.14 15.17
N ALA A 98 7.70 3.93 14.85
CA ALA A 98 8.91 3.68 14.03
C ALA A 98 8.94 4.45 12.71
N VAL A 99 7.83 4.43 11.96
CA VAL A 99 7.73 5.10 10.65
C VAL A 99 7.82 6.62 10.81
N PHE A 100 7.11 7.18 11.79
CA PHE A 100 7.13 8.61 12.08
C PHE A 100 8.52 9.08 12.52
N LEU A 101 9.15 8.36 13.46
CA LEU A 101 10.50 8.65 13.94
C LEU A 101 11.52 8.58 12.80
N THR A 102 11.38 7.61 11.89
CA THR A 102 12.26 7.50 10.72
C THR A 102 12.15 8.72 9.81
N ILE A 103 10.92 9.16 9.49
CA ILE A 103 10.72 10.36 8.67
C ILE A 103 11.37 11.57 9.34
N LEU A 104 11.14 11.76 10.65
CA LEU A 104 11.72 12.87 11.40
C LEU A 104 13.26 12.84 11.36
N CYS A 105 13.88 11.70 11.66
CA CYS A 105 15.33 11.55 11.63
C CYS A 105 15.92 11.81 10.23
N MET A 106 15.30 11.26 9.17
CA MET A 106 15.81 11.44 7.80
C MET A 106 15.63 12.87 7.30
N VAL A 107 14.55 13.56 7.68
CA VAL A 107 14.36 14.99 7.40
C VAL A 107 15.42 15.82 8.11
N LEU A 108 15.75 15.51 9.37
CA LEU A 108 16.80 16.21 10.12
C LEU A 108 18.18 16.01 9.50
N ILE A 109 18.49 14.78 9.02
CA ILE A 109 19.75 14.49 8.33
C ILE A 109 19.83 15.24 6.99
N ASP A 110 18.75 15.23 6.20
CA ASP A 110 18.67 15.98 4.94
C ASP A 110 18.85 17.49 5.18
N TYR A 111 18.22 18.02 6.23
CA TYR A 111 18.38 19.41 6.64
C TYR A 111 19.82 19.74 7.08
N ALA A 112 20.46 18.86 7.83
CA ALA A 112 21.84 19.07 8.31
C ALA A 112 22.88 19.05 7.19
N ILE A 113 22.66 18.24 6.14
CA ILE A 113 23.59 18.10 5.01
C ILE A 113 23.34 19.17 3.94
N GLY A 114 22.12 19.68 3.80
CA GLY A 114 21.83 20.86 2.99
C GLY A 114 21.89 20.66 1.48
N ILE A 115 21.96 19.42 0.98
CA ILE A 115 21.91 19.10 -0.45
C ILE A 115 20.48 19.34 -0.97
N PRO A 116 20.29 19.95 -2.16
CA PRO A 116 18.96 20.24 -2.71
C PRO A 116 18.29 18.95 -3.22
N SER A 117 17.72 18.18 -2.30
CA SER A 117 16.87 17.02 -2.58
C SER A 117 15.49 17.46 -3.10
N PRO A 118 14.79 16.64 -3.91
CA PRO A 118 13.45 16.96 -4.38
C PRO A 118 12.46 16.87 -3.21
N LYS A 119 11.88 18.01 -2.81
CA LYS A 119 10.97 18.11 -1.66
C LYS A 119 9.50 18.07 -2.05
N LEU A 120 8.64 17.79 -1.08
CA LEU A 120 7.19 17.73 -1.25
C LEU A 120 6.63 19.11 -1.67
N LYS A 121 6.01 19.17 -2.84
CA LYS A 121 5.39 20.39 -3.38
C LYS A 121 3.93 20.45 -2.92
N VAL A 122 3.66 21.26 -1.91
CA VAL A 122 2.29 21.55 -1.44
C VAL A 122 1.93 22.99 -1.83
N PRO A 123 0.81 23.22 -2.55
CA PRO A 123 0.35 24.57 -2.85
C PRO A 123 -0.09 25.28 -1.57
N SER A 124 0.26 26.56 -1.44
CA SER A 124 -0.13 27.39 -0.27
C SER A 124 -1.57 27.92 -0.35
N VAL A 125 -2.24 27.76 -1.49
CA VAL A 125 -3.59 28.27 -1.74
C VAL A 125 -4.41 27.20 -2.44
N PHE A 126 -5.65 27.02 -2.01
CA PHE A 126 -6.63 26.21 -2.72
C PHE A 126 -7.05 26.95 -3.99
N LYS A 127 -6.66 26.41 -5.15
CA LYS A 127 -7.06 26.93 -6.46
C LYS A 127 -7.69 25.80 -7.29
N PRO A 128 -8.72 26.10 -8.11
CA PRO A 128 -9.22 25.16 -9.09
C PRO A 128 -8.11 24.73 -10.07
N THR A 129 -8.22 23.52 -10.63
CA THR A 129 -7.24 22.97 -11.59
C THR A 129 -7.08 23.82 -12.86
N ARG A 130 -8.10 24.64 -13.17
CA ARG A 130 -8.09 25.64 -14.25
C ARG A 130 -8.54 26.97 -13.69
N ASP A 131 -7.78 28.02 -13.96
CA ASP A 131 -8.11 29.38 -13.48
C ASP A 131 -9.41 29.92 -14.10
N ASP A 132 -9.82 29.43 -15.28
CA ASP A 132 -11.08 29.83 -15.96
C ASP A 132 -12.35 29.24 -15.34
N ARG A 133 -12.24 28.34 -14.36
CA ARG A 133 -13.35 27.49 -13.91
C ARG A 133 -13.72 27.75 -12.45
N GLY A 134 -15.01 27.95 -12.19
CA GLY A 134 -15.58 27.97 -10.84
C GLY A 134 -15.57 26.59 -10.15
N TRP A 135 -15.89 26.57 -8.85
CA TRP A 135 -15.92 25.34 -8.05
C TRP A 135 -17.01 24.33 -8.47
N PHE A 136 -18.06 24.79 -9.17
CA PHE A 136 -19.13 23.94 -9.70
C PHE A 136 -18.99 23.76 -11.20
N VAL A 137 -19.10 22.51 -11.68
CA VAL A 137 -19.11 22.23 -13.13
C VAL A 137 -20.51 22.51 -13.67
N THR A 138 -20.60 23.29 -14.74
CA THR A 138 -21.85 23.33 -15.52
C THR A 138 -21.97 22.02 -16.32
N PRO A 139 -23.13 21.33 -16.27
CA PRO A 139 -23.28 19.97 -16.83
C PRO A 139 -23.18 19.92 -18.36
N LEU A 140 -23.56 20.99 -19.07
CA LEU A 140 -23.49 21.04 -20.53
C LEU A 140 -22.30 21.84 -21.06
N GLY A 141 -21.74 22.77 -20.28
CA GLY A 141 -20.58 23.58 -20.69
C GLY A 141 -20.66 24.04 -22.17
N PRO A 142 -19.58 23.89 -22.95
CA PRO A 142 -19.57 24.11 -24.40
C PRO A 142 -19.81 22.82 -25.24
N ASN A 143 -20.15 21.69 -24.62
CA ASN A 143 -20.24 20.39 -25.29
C ASN A 143 -21.61 20.17 -25.96
N PRO A 144 -21.67 19.47 -27.11
CA PRO A 144 -22.93 19.16 -27.76
C PRO A 144 -23.78 18.18 -26.94
N TRP A 145 -25.11 18.31 -26.97
CA TRP A 145 -26.03 17.53 -26.12
C TRP A 145 -25.88 15.99 -26.26
N TRP A 146 -25.46 15.51 -27.44
CA TRP A 146 -25.18 14.09 -27.69
C TRP A 146 -24.10 13.50 -26.78
N THR A 147 -23.19 14.32 -26.22
CA THR A 147 -22.15 13.82 -25.30
C THR A 147 -22.75 13.27 -24.01
N VAL A 148 -23.92 13.76 -23.59
CA VAL A 148 -24.61 13.27 -22.38
C VAL A 148 -25.05 11.82 -22.58
N LEU A 149 -25.60 11.50 -23.75
CA LEU A 149 -26.00 10.13 -24.11
C LEU A 149 -24.78 9.22 -24.28
N ALA A 150 -23.73 9.71 -24.96
CA ALA A 150 -22.49 8.95 -25.13
C ALA A 150 -21.79 8.65 -23.80
N ALA A 151 -21.92 9.52 -22.79
CA ALA A 151 -21.32 9.35 -21.47
C ALA A 151 -21.92 8.20 -20.64
N ILE A 152 -23.07 7.65 -21.01
CA ILE A 152 -23.69 6.51 -20.32
C ILE A 152 -22.78 5.27 -20.38
N ILE A 153 -22.13 5.03 -21.53
CA ILE A 153 -21.25 3.87 -21.74
C ILE A 153 -20.03 3.92 -20.79
N PRO A 154 -19.20 4.98 -20.76
CA PRO A 154 -18.08 5.07 -19.82
C PRO A 154 -18.55 5.15 -18.37
N ALA A 155 -19.70 5.77 -18.08
CA ALA A 155 -20.25 5.82 -16.72
C ALA A 155 -20.60 4.41 -16.18
N LEU A 156 -21.17 3.54 -17.02
CA LEU A 156 -21.44 2.15 -16.65
C LEU A 156 -20.15 1.38 -16.37
N LEU A 157 -19.13 1.52 -17.23
CA LEU A 157 -17.81 0.90 -17.00
C LEU A 157 -17.16 1.40 -15.70
N CYS A 158 -17.20 2.72 -15.44
CA CYS A 158 -16.66 3.31 -14.22
C CYS A 158 -17.41 2.85 -12.97
N THR A 159 -18.72 2.67 -13.06
CA THR A 159 -19.53 2.15 -11.94
C THR A 159 -19.10 0.73 -11.58
N ILE A 160 -18.90 -0.13 -12.57
CA ILE A 160 -18.41 -1.51 -12.36
C ILE A 160 -17.00 -1.50 -11.75
N LEU A 161 -16.10 -0.64 -12.23
CA LEU A 161 -14.75 -0.46 -11.69
C LEU A 161 -14.78 -0.12 -10.20
N ILE A 162 -15.52 0.92 -9.83
CA ILE A 162 -15.58 1.42 -8.45
C ILE A 162 -16.27 0.41 -7.53
N PHE A 163 -17.34 -0.22 -8.01
CA PHE A 163 -18.01 -1.29 -7.27
C PHE A 163 -17.05 -2.44 -6.96
N MET A 164 -16.32 -2.93 -7.95
CA MET A 164 -15.41 -4.07 -7.75
C MET A 164 -14.25 -3.72 -6.82
N ASP A 165 -13.65 -2.54 -6.96
CA ASP A 165 -12.53 -2.13 -6.11
C ASP A 165 -12.97 -1.93 -4.65
N GLN A 166 -14.14 -1.32 -4.43
CA GLN A 166 -14.73 -1.17 -3.10
C GLN A 166 -15.02 -2.53 -2.45
N GLN A 167 -15.64 -3.47 -3.18
CA GLN A 167 -16.00 -4.78 -2.63
C GLN A 167 -14.76 -5.64 -2.33
N ILE A 168 -13.78 -5.66 -3.23
CA ILE A 168 -12.51 -6.38 -3.00
C ILE A 168 -11.82 -5.81 -1.76
N THR A 169 -11.73 -4.49 -1.65
CA THR A 169 -11.09 -3.83 -0.51
C THR A 169 -11.84 -4.13 0.80
N ALA A 170 -13.17 -4.03 0.80
CA ALA A 170 -13.99 -4.30 1.97
C ALA A 170 -13.86 -5.75 2.45
N VAL A 171 -13.84 -6.72 1.52
CA VAL A 171 -13.67 -8.14 1.86
C VAL A 171 -12.28 -8.42 2.44
N ILE A 172 -11.23 -7.80 1.90
CA ILE A 172 -9.86 -7.97 2.40
C ILE A 172 -9.73 -7.43 3.83
N ILE A 173 -10.31 -6.26 4.12
CA ILE A 173 -10.26 -5.66 5.46
C ILE A 173 -11.13 -6.45 6.45
N ASN A 174 -12.31 -6.90 6.03
CA ASN A 174 -13.25 -7.65 6.87
C ASN A 174 -12.90 -9.15 6.97
N ARG A 175 -11.63 -9.53 6.71
CA ARG A 175 -11.18 -10.91 6.90
C ARG A 175 -11.34 -11.34 8.35
N LYS A 176 -11.81 -12.58 8.54
CA LYS A 176 -12.02 -13.21 9.87
C LYS A 176 -10.74 -13.27 10.70
N GLU A 177 -9.57 -13.29 10.06
CA GLU A 177 -8.26 -13.26 10.72
C GLU A 177 -8.02 -12.00 11.52
N HIS A 178 -8.60 -10.87 11.13
CA HIS A 178 -8.48 -9.60 11.84
C HIS A 178 -9.29 -9.58 13.16
N LYS A 179 -10.12 -10.60 13.42
CA LYS A 179 -10.92 -10.74 14.66
C LYS A 179 -11.69 -9.44 15.00
N LEU A 180 -12.28 -8.81 13.98
CA LEU A 180 -13.14 -7.63 14.15
C LEU A 180 -14.37 -8.00 14.99
N LYS A 181 -14.79 -7.09 15.87
CA LYS A 181 -15.90 -7.31 16.82
C LYS A 181 -17.22 -6.76 16.29
N LYS A 182 -17.19 -5.68 15.50
CA LYS A 182 -18.41 -5.10 14.92
C LYS A 182 -18.77 -5.77 13.60
N GLY A 183 -20.07 -5.74 13.27
CA GLY A 183 -20.61 -6.29 12.02
C GLY A 183 -20.16 -5.52 10.78
N CYS A 184 -20.21 -6.19 9.62
CA CYS A 184 -19.80 -5.62 8.34
C CYS A 184 -20.92 -4.77 7.71
N GLY A 185 -20.56 -3.64 7.10
CA GLY A 185 -21.49 -2.68 6.50
C GLY A 185 -21.39 -2.53 4.98
N TYR A 186 -21.27 -3.62 4.21
CA TYR A 186 -20.96 -3.56 2.76
C TYR A 186 -21.91 -2.66 1.93
N HIS A 187 -23.21 -2.71 2.20
CA HIS A 187 -24.19 -1.89 1.48
C HIS A 187 -24.13 -0.41 1.88
N LEU A 188 -23.90 -0.13 3.16
CA LEU A 188 -23.77 1.23 3.66
C LEU A 188 -22.52 1.91 3.10
N ASP A 189 -21.40 1.18 3.05
CA ASP A 189 -20.15 1.67 2.48
C ASP A 189 -20.31 2.01 0.99
N LEU A 190 -21.01 1.15 0.24
CA LEU A 190 -21.30 1.40 -1.18
C LEU A 190 -22.19 2.64 -1.39
N LEU A 191 -23.21 2.82 -0.55
CA LEU A 191 -24.09 4.00 -0.60
C LEU A 191 -23.30 5.28 -0.33
N MET A 192 -22.41 5.28 0.67
CA MET A 192 -21.58 6.45 0.99
C MET A 192 -20.61 6.80 -0.13
N VAL A 193 -19.98 5.80 -0.77
CA VAL A 193 -19.12 6.01 -1.95
C VAL A 193 -19.92 6.59 -3.11
N ALA A 194 -21.15 6.11 -3.36
CA ALA A 194 -22.00 6.64 -4.42
C ALA A 194 -22.38 8.10 -4.20
N VAL A 195 -22.75 8.48 -2.97
CA VAL A 195 -23.04 9.88 -2.60
C VAL A 195 -21.80 10.76 -2.79
N MET A 196 -20.63 10.30 -2.32
CA MET A 196 -19.36 11.03 -2.49
C MET A 196 -18.96 11.18 -3.96
N LEU A 197 -19.21 10.17 -4.79
CA LEU A 197 -18.96 10.24 -6.22
C LEU A 197 -19.85 11.29 -6.89
N GLY A 198 -21.13 11.38 -6.50
CA GLY A 198 -22.04 12.42 -6.96
C GLY A 198 -21.53 13.83 -6.62
N VAL A 199 -21.14 14.05 -5.36
CA VAL A 199 -20.59 15.34 -4.90
C VAL A 199 -19.29 15.68 -5.62
N CYS A 200 -18.34 14.74 -5.73
CA CYS A 200 -17.07 14.95 -6.44
C CYS A 200 -17.30 15.25 -7.93
N SER A 201 -18.29 14.61 -8.56
CA SER A 201 -18.62 14.86 -9.97
C SER A 201 -19.17 16.26 -10.19
N ILE A 202 -20.03 16.76 -9.29
CA ILE A 202 -20.60 18.12 -9.36
C ILE A 202 -19.52 19.20 -9.12
N MET A 203 -18.59 18.93 -8.21
CA MET A 203 -17.46 19.84 -7.93
C MET A 203 -16.30 19.69 -8.93
N GLY A 204 -16.30 18.63 -9.75
CA GLY A 204 -15.20 18.23 -10.62
C GLY A 204 -13.91 17.86 -9.90
N LEU A 205 -14.04 17.32 -8.69
CA LEU A 205 -12.95 16.70 -7.95
C LEU A 205 -12.70 15.28 -8.49
N PRO A 206 -11.47 14.76 -8.43
CA PRO A 206 -11.20 13.38 -8.78
C PRO A 206 -12.01 12.43 -7.89
N TRP A 207 -12.51 11.34 -8.47
CA TRP A 207 -13.25 10.33 -7.70
C TRP A 207 -12.34 9.62 -6.72
N PHE A 208 -12.86 9.37 -5.52
CA PHE A 208 -12.16 8.64 -4.47
C PHE A 208 -12.66 7.19 -4.42
N VAL A 209 -11.71 6.26 -4.32
CA VAL A 209 -11.96 4.83 -4.14
C VAL A 209 -11.21 4.34 -2.90
N ALA A 210 -11.68 3.27 -2.27
CA ALA A 210 -11.02 2.71 -1.10
C ALA A 210 -9.63 2.16 -1.45
N ALA A 211 -8.60 2.67 -0.76
CA ALA A 211 -7.23 2.24 -0.96
C ALA A 211 -6.90 0.99 -0.13
N THR A 212 -6.68 -0.15 -0.78
CA THR A 212 -6.36 -1.44 -0.13
C THR A 212 -5.13 -1.40 0.79
N VAL A 213 -3.96 -1.03 0.24
CA VAL A 213 -2.67 -1.06 0.97
C VAL A 213 -2.68 -0.11 2.16
N LEU A 214 -3.23 1.10 1.98
CA LEU A 214 -3.32 2.09 3.04
C LEU A 214 -4.26 1.62 4.16
N SER A 215 -5.42 1.05 3.79
CA SER A 215 -6.38 0.52 4.77
C SER A 215 -5.80 -0.66 5.56
N ILE A 216 -5.08 -1.58 4.91
CA ILE A 216 -4.39 -2.69 5.59
C ILE A 216 -3.33 -2.15 6.55
N THR A 217 -2.57 -1.14 6.14
CA THR A 217 -1.53 -0.53 6.98
C THR A 217 -2.14 0.16 8.21
N HIS A 218 -3.26 0.86 8.03
CA HIS A 218 -4.03 1.47 9.12
C HIS A 218 -4.61 0.43 10.08
N VAL A 219 -5.15 -0.67 9.56
CA VAL A 219 -5.63 -1.79 10.40
C VAL A 219 -4.48 -2.46 11.16
N ASN A 220 -3.32 -2.62 10.52
CA ASN A 220 -2.13 -3.18 11.14
C ASN A 220 -1.52 -2.29 12.23
N SER A 221 -1.66 -0.97 12.15
CA SER A 221 -1.23 -0.07 13.23
C SER A 221 -2.18 -0.10 14.45
N LEU A 222 -3.41 -0.54 14.26
CA LEU A 222 -4.43 -0.73 15.32
C LEU A 222 -4.47 -2.16 15.90
N LYS A 223 -3.51 -3.00 15.51
CA LYS A 223 -3.38 -4.39 15.99
C LYS A 223 -3.01 -4.44 17.48
N LEU A 224 -3.85 -5.09 18.27
CA LEU A 224 -3.58 -5.38 19.68
C LEU A 224 -2.94 -6.76 19.84
N GLU A 225 -1.78 -6.76 20.47
CA GLU A 225 -0.99 -7.92 20.82
C GLU A 225 -0.98 -8.10 22.35
N SER A 226 -0.91 -9.34 22.82
CA SER A 226 -0.98 -9.65 24.25
C SER A 226 0.21 -9.08 25.03
N GLU A 227 -0.07 -8.38 26.13
CA GLU A 227 0.97 -7.84 27.02
C GLU A 227 1.66 -8.93 27.87
N CYS A 228 1.00 -10.07 28.10
CA CYS A 228 1.51 -11.18 28.93
C CYS A 228 1.94 -12.36 28.05
N SER A 229 3.09 -12.24 27.40
CA SER A 229 3.82 -13.40 26.86
C SER A 229 4.97 -13.72 27.79
N ALA A 230 5.14 -15.00 28.15
CA ALA A 230 6.34 -15.46 28.83
C ALA A 230 7.58 -15.07 28.00
N PRO A 231 8.73 -14.73 28.62
CA PRO A 231 9.93 -14.32 27.90
C PRO A 231 10.33 -15.41 26.88
N GLY A 232 10.26 -15.07 25.58
CA GLY A 232 10.55 -15.98 24.46
C GLY A 232 9.33 -16.44 23.66
N GLU A 233 8.10 -16.27 24.15
CA GLU A 233 6.88 -16.59 23.39
C GLU A 233 6.46 -15.39 22.50
N GLN A 234 6.13 -15.65 21.23
CA GLN A 234 5.63 -14.61 20.33
C GLN A 234 4.31 -14.03 20.88
N PRO A 235 4.10 -12.71 20.80
CA PRO A 235 2.89 -12.09 21.33
C PRO A 235 1.64 -12.64 20.63
N LYS A 236 0.66 -13.09 21.42
CA LYS A 236 -0.60 -13.61 20.90
C LYS A 236 -1.45 -12.46 20.38
N PHE A 237 -1.91 -12.58 19.14
CA PHE A 237 -2.82 -11.60 18.53
C PHE A 237 -4.22 -11.68 19.14
N LEU A 238 -4.62 -10.64 19.87
CA LEU A 238 -5.91 -10.56 20.57
C LEU A 238 -7.02 -10.06 19.64
N GLY A 239 -6.73 -9.08 18.78
CA GLY A 239 -7.67 -8.48 17.84
C GLY A 239 -7.24 -7.08 17.42
N ILE A 240 -8.13 -6.36 16.74
CA ILE A 240 -7.88 -4.98 16.29
C ILE A 240 -8.77 -4.00 17.08
N ARG A 241 -8.20 -2.84 17.42
CA ARG A 241 -8.94 -1.75 18.06
C ARG A 241 -9.70 -0.95 17.02
N GLU A 242 -11.01 -1.11 16.96
CA GLU A 242 -11.85 -0.36 16.02
C GLU A 242 -12.11 1.07 16.52
N GLN A 243 -11.53 2.05 15.83
CA GLN A 243 -11.63 3.48 16.16
C GLN A 243 -12.15 4.27 14.96
N ARG A 244 -13.07 5.22 15.23
CA ARG A 244 -13.55 6.18 14.22
C ARG A 244 -12.70 7.47 14.18
N VAL A 245 -12.18 7.85 15.34
CA VAL A 245 -11.46 9.12 15.54
C VAL A 245 -10.18 9.18 14.72
N THR A 246 -9.41 8.09 14.64
CA THR A 246 -8.13 8.09 13.89
C THR A 246 -8.34 8.36 12.40
N GLY A 247 -9.35 7.75 11.79
CA GLY A 247 -9.65 7.97 10.36
C GLY A 247 -10.10 9.41 10.12
N LEU A 248 -11.05 9.91 10.92
CA LEU A 248 -11.53 11.28 10.85
C LEU A 248 -10.39 12.30 11.06
N MET A 249 -9.50 12.04 12.02
CA MET A 249 -8.35 12.88 12.30
C MET A 249 -7.38 12.93 11.11
N ILE A 250 -7.11 11.81 10.44
CA ILE A 250 -6.27 11.78 9.23
C ILE A 250 -6.87 12.68 8.13
N PHE A 251 -8.18 12.59 7.86
CA PHE A 251 -8.84 13.43 6.85
C PHE A 251 -8.85 14.91 7.22
N ILE A 252 -9.08 15.25 8.50
CA ILE A 252 -8.97 16.63 8.98
C ILE A 252 -7.54 17.16 8.82
N LEU A 253 -6.52 16.38 9.20
CA LEU A 253 -5.13 16.77 9.06
C LEU A 253 -4.75 16.98 7.59
N MET A 254 -5.20 16.10 6.68
CA MET A 254 -5.01 16.28 5.24
C MET A 254 -5.67 17.57 4.74
N GLY A 255 -6.90 17.88 5.17
CA GLY A 255 -7.57 19.14 4.84
C GLY A 255 -6.82 20.36 5.37
N SER A 256 -6.25 20.27 6.58
CA SER A 256 -5.47 21.34 7.19
C SER A 256 -4.03 21.46 6.67
N SER A 257 -3.58 20.53 5.81
CA SER A 257 -2.18 20.47 5.35
C SER A 257 -1.71 21.74 4.63
N VAL A 258 -2.62 22.49 4.00
CA VAL A 258 -2.31 23.78 3.36
C VAL A 258 -1.80 24.80 4.38
N PHE A 259 -2.33 24.82 5.61
CA PHE A 259 -1.82 25.69 6.68
C PHE A 259 -0.45 25.22 7.19
N MET A 260 -0.16 23.93 7.10
CA MET A 260 1.12 23.33 7.51
C MET A 260 2.17 23.28 6.38
N THR A 261 1.92 23.95 5.25
CA THR A 261 2.81 23.95 4.07
C THR A 261 4.25 24.32 4.41
N SER A 262 4.47 25.25 5.35
CA SER A 262 5.81 25.66 5.78
C SER A 262 6.64 24.51 6.35
N ILE A 263 5.99 23.56 7.03
CA ILE A 263 6.65 22.39 7.63
C ILE A 263 6.77 21.26 6.60
N LEU A 264 5.69 20.99 5.85
CA LEU A 264 5.63 19.88 4.89
C LEU A 264 6.63 20.03 3.74
N LYS A 265 6.98 21.26 3.35
CA LYS A 265 7.98 21.56 2.31
C LYS A 265 9.40 21.09 2.66
N PHE A 266 9.69 20.80 3.92
CA PHE A 266 11.00 20.26 4.31
C PHE A 266 11.12 18.75 4.08
N ILE A 267 10.02 18.04 3.81
CA ILE A 267 10.05 16.59 3.66
C ILE A 267 10.56 16.21 2.26
N PRO A 268 11.69 15.49 2.15
CA PRO A 268 12.23 15.04 0.88
C PRO A 268 11.42 13.85 0.34
N MET A 269 11.11 13.87 -0.95
CA MET A 269 10.35 12.82 -1.66
C MET A 269 11.02 11.43 -1.57
N PRO A 270 12.37 11.27 -1.64
CA PRO A 270 13.02 9.98 -1.51
C PRO A 270 12.73 9.26 -0.18
N VAL A 271 12.57 10.01 0.91
CA VAL A 271 12.18 9.45 2.22
C VAL A 271 10.76 8.90 2.15
N LEU A 272 9.81 9.64 1.56
CA LEU A 272 8.44 9.15 1.39
C LEU A 272 8.38 7.88 0.54
N TYR A 273 9.16 7.81 -0.55
CA TYR A 273 9.27 6.58 -1.34
C TYR A 273 9.84 5.41 -0.55
N GLY A 274 10.84 5.65 0.31
CA GLY A 274 11.38 4.62 1.19
C GLY A 274 10.33 4.09 2.18
N VAL A 275 9.55 4.99 2.78
CA VAL A 275 8.43 4.60 3.65
C VAL A 275 7.35 3.84 2.88
N PHE A 276 7.01 4.26 1.66
CA PHE A 276 6.04 3.54 0.81
C PHE A 276 6.52 2.14 0.46
N LEU A 277 7.81 1.96 0.14
CA LEU A 277 8.38 0.63 -0.09
C LEU A 277 8.28 -0.24 1.17
N TYR A 278 8.60 0.32 2.34
CA TYR A 278 8.48 -0.40 3.61
C TYR A 278 7.02 -0.80 3.90
N MET A 279 6.06 0.12 3.76
CA MET A 279 4.63 -0.16 3.95
C MET A 279 4.13 -1.23 2.96
N GLY A 280 4.54 -1.13 1.69
CA GLY A 280 4.28 -2.14 0.67
C GLY A 280 4.80 -3.51 1.08
N ALA A 281 6.09 -3.62 1.42
CA ALA A 281 6.71 -4.87 1.83
C ALA A 281 6.10 -5.46 3.12
N SER A 282 5.73 -4.60 4.07
CA SER A 282 5.06 -5.04 5.30
C SER A 282 3.63 -5.53 5.05
N SER A 283 2.91 -4.95 4.09
CA SER A 283 1.54 -5.37 3.73
C SER A 283 1.50 -6.75 3.06
N LEU A 284 2.62 -7.19 2.46
CA LEU A 284 2.74 -8.53 1.87
C LEU A 284 2.89 -9.62 2.95
N LYS A 285 3.31 -9.28 4.17
CA LYS A 285 3.43 -10.25 5.27
C LYS A 285 2.04 -10.64 5.76
N GLY A 286 1.74 -11.95 5.73
CA GLY A 286 0.42 -12.48 6.10
C GLY A 286 -0.51 -12.75 4.91
N ILE A 287 -0.06 -12.50 3.68
CA ILE A 287 -0.74 -12.98 2.48
C ILE A 287 -0.27 -14.42 2.20
N GLN A 288 -1.21 -15.36 2.19
CA GLN A 288 -0.92 -16.79 1.97
C GLN A 288 -0.16 -17.07 0.66
N LEU A 289 -0.51 -16.36 -0.44
CA LEU A 289 0.22 -16.46 -1.71
C LEU A 289 1.71 -16.16 -1.52
N PHE A 290 2.04 -15.09 -0.79
CA PHE A 290 3.44 -14.68 -0.58
C PHE A 290 4.20 -15.69 0.29
N ASP A 291 3.55 -16.25 1.30
CA ASP A 291 4.15 -17.29 2.13
C ASP A 291 4.38 -18.60 1.34
N ARG A 292 3.49 -18.94 0.41
CA ARG A 292 3.68 -20.07 -0.51
C ARG A 292 4.77 -19.81 -1.56
N ILE A 293 4.95 -18.56 -2.01
CA ILE A 293 6.07 -18.19 -2.89
C ILE A 293 7.39 -18.36 -2.14
N LYS A 294 7.49 -17.93 -0.86
CA LYS A 294 8.68 -18.19 -0.04
C LYS A 294 8.94 -19.68 0.13
N LEU A 295 7.87 -20.46 0.30
CA LEU A 295 7.96 -21.92 0.42
C LEU A 295 8.58 -22.57 -0.82
N PHE A 296 8.34 -22.03 -2.01
CA PHE A 296 8.97 -22.50 -3.24
C PHE A 296 10.51 -22.40 -3.22
N TRP A 297 11.05 -21.38 -2.53
CA TRP A 297 12.50 -21.19 -2.37
C TRP A 297 13.09 -21.88 -1.14
N MET A 298 12.25 -22.48 -0.29
CA MET A 298 12.69 -23.09 0.96
C MET A 298 12.95 -24.59 0.76
N PRO A 299 14.11 -25.13 1.19
CA PRO A 299 14.33 -26.56 1.15
C PRO A 299 13.39 -27.26 2.15
N ALA A 300 12.89 -28.45 1.80
CA ALA A 300 11.90 -29.20 2.57
C ALA A 300 12.28 -29.43 4.06
N LYS A 301 13.58 -29.41 4.38
CA LYS A 301 14.10 -29.60 5.74
C LYS A 301 13.88 -28.40 6.68
N HIS A 302 13.79 -27.18 6.14
CA HIS A 302 13.64 -25.94 6.93
C HIS A 302 12.21 -25.41 6.90
N GLN A 303 11.27 -26.21 6.41
CA GLN A 303 9.90 -25.80 6.19
C GLN A 303 9.18 -25.59 7.53
N PRO A 304 8.53 -24.43 7.72
CA PRO A 304 7.73 -24.20 8.92
C PRO A 304 6.49 -25.09 8.95
N ASP A 305 6.02 -25.42 10.16
CA ASP A 305 4.87 -26.29 10.42
C ASP A 305 3.52 -25.62 10.09
N PHE A 306 3.28 -25.31 8.82
CA PHE A 306 1.95 -24.86 8.39
C PHE A 306 0.97 -26.05 8.37
N ILE A 307 -0.22 -25.85 8.95
CA ILE A 307 -1.27 -26.88 9.08
C ILE A 307 -1.64 -27.52 7.73
N TYR A 308 -1.69 -26.74 6.64
CA TYR A 308 -2.05 -27.24 5.31
C TYR A 308 -1.00 -28.20 4.70
N LEU A 309 0.26 -28.13 5.13
CA LEU A 309 1.34 -29.00 4.65
C LEU A 309 1.22 -30.44 5.18
N ARG A 310 0.48 -30.63 6.27
CA ARG A 310 0.21 -31.94 6.84
C ARG A 310 -0.84 -32.72 6.04
N HIS A 311 -1.70 -32.01 5.31
CA HIS A 311 -2.84 -32.60 4.61
C HIS A 311 -2.69 -32.66 3.09
N VAL A 312 -1.79 -31.86 2.49
CA VAL A 312 -1.61 -31.81 1.03
C VAL A 312 -0.13 -31.99 0.65
N PRO A 313 0.20 -32.87 -0.32
CA PRO A 313 1.58 -33.08 -0.74
C PRO A 313 2.18 -31.82 -1.39
N LEU A 314 3.47 -31.58 -1.14
CA LEU A 314 4.21 -30.38 -1.60
C LEU A 314 4.13 -30.14 -3.10
N ARG A 315 4.15 -31.20 -3.92
CA ARG A 315 4.06 -31.08 -5.39
C ARG A 315 2.78 -30.38 -5.84
N LYS A 316 1.66 -30.68 -5.18
CA LYS A 316 0.35 -30.06 -5.48
C LYS A 316 0.32 -28.61 -5.02
N VAL A 317 0.95 -28.30 -3.89
CA VAL A 317 1.11 -26.92 -3.40
C VAL A 317 1.94 -26.09 -4.39
N HIS A 318 3.06 -26.62 -4.88
CA HIS A 318 3.88 -25.91 -5.88
C HIS A 318 3.13 -25.73 -7.20
N LEU A 319 2.43 -26.75 -7.70
CA LEU A 319 1.61 -26.62 -8.90
C LEU A 319 0.56 -25.51 -8.75
N PHE A 320 -0.11 -25.46 -7.60
CA PHE A 320 -1.08 -24.41 -7.29
C PHE A 320 -0.45 -23.02 -7.28
N THR A 321 0.73 -22.88 -6.67
CA THR A 321 1.45 -21.59 -6.65
C THR A 321 1.90 -21.13 -8.04
N VAL A 322 2.31 -22.05 -8.91
CA VAL A 322 2.69 -21.72 -10.29
C VAL A 322 1.48 -21.21 -11.07
N ILE A 323 0.31 -21.84 -10.91
CA ILE A 323 -0.93 -21.37 -11.52
C ILE A 323 -1.27 -19.94 -11.02
N GLN A 324 -1.20 -19.70 -9.71
CA GLN A 324 -1.44 -18.37 -9.15
C GLN A 324 -0.45 -17.31 -9.64
N MET A 325 0.85 -17.66 -9.75
CA MET A 325 1.89 -16.76 -10.25
C MET A 325 1.72 -16.46 -11.74
N SER A 326 1.40 -17.47 -12.56
CA SER A 326 1.06 -17.27 -13.96
C SER A 326 -0.15 -16.34 -14.11
N CYS A 327 -1.13 -16.51 -13.25
CA CYS A 327 -2.31 -15.67 -13.23
C CYS A 327 -1.95 -14.22 -12.86
N LEU A 328 -1.16 -14.00 -11.80
CA LEU A 328 -0.68 -12.68 -11.40
C LEU A 328 0.14 -12.01 -12.51
N ALA A 329 1.00 -12.75 -13.19
CA ALA A 329 1.79 -12.26 -14.32
C ALA A 329 0.90 -11.80 -15.49
N LEU A 330 -0.13 -12.59 -15.82
CA LEU A 330 -1.11 -12.21 -16.84
C LEU A 330 -1.84 -10.92 -16.46
N LEU A 331 -2.29 -10.79 -15.20
CA LEU A 331 -2.92 -9.57 -14.69
C LEU A 331 -1.97 -8.37 -14.79
N TRP A 332 -0.68 -8.56 -14.49
CA TRP A 332 0.34 -7.52 -14.57
C TRP A 332 0.55 -7.03 -16.00
N ILE A 333 0.68 -7.94 -16.97
CA ILE A 333 0.85 -7.61 -18.39
C ILE A 333 -0.35 -6.80 -18.90
N ILE A 334 -1.56 -7.23 -18.57
CA ILE A 334 -2.79 -6.53 -18.99
C ILE A 334 -2.88 -5.15 -18.33
N LYS A 335 -2.49 -5.02 -17.05
CA LYS A 335 -2.50 -3.74 -16.33
C LYS A 335 -1.55 -2.71 -16.96
N VAL A 336 -0.39 -3.13 -17.46
CA VAL A 336 0.57 -2.24 -18.14
C VAL A 336 0.06 -1.80 -19.51
N SER A 337 -0.84 -2.58 -20.12
CA SER A 337 -1.45 -2.27 -21.40
C SER A 337 -2.53 -1.18 -21.30
N ARG A 338 -2.86 -0.56 -22.46
CA ARG A 338 -3.97 0.41 -22.60
C ARG A 338 -5.35 -0.20 -22.27
N ALA A 339 -5.43 -1.53 -22.19
CA ALA A 339 -6.62 -2.28 -21.80
C ALA A 339 -6.92 -2.26 -20.28
N ALA A 340 -6.16 -1.50 -19.47
CA ALA A 340 -6.36 -1.42 -18.01
C ALA A 340 -7.78 -1.03 -17.58
N ILE A 341 -8.56 -0.35 -18.43
CA ILE A 341 -9.96 0.01 -18.17
C ILE A 341 -10.85 -1.24 -17.99
N VAL A 342 -10.47 -2.39 -18.56
CA VAL A 342 -11.21 -3.67 -18.49
C VAL A 342 -10.87 -4.47 -17.23
N PHE A 343 -10.12 -3.88 -16.29
CA PHE A 343 -9.68 -4.53 -15.04
C PHE A 343 -10.76 -5.31 -14.27
N PRO A 344 -12.03 -4.87 -14.14
CA PRO A 344 -13.05 -5.59 -13.39
C PRO A 344 -13.49 -6.90 -14.06
N MET A 345 -13.61 -6.88 -15.39
CA MET A 345 -13.95 -8.08 -16.16
C MET A 345 -12.84 -9.14 -16.06
N MET A 346 -11.60 -8.67 -15.94
CA MET A 346 -10.45 -9.54 -15.73
C MET A 346 -10.47 -10.21 -14.34
N VAL A 347 -10.84 -9.50 -13.28
CA VAL A 347 -11.03 -10.11 -11.94
C VAL A 347 -12.14 -11.17 -11.97
N LEU A 348 -13.22 -10.94 -12.71
CA LEU A 348 -14.26 -11.97 -12.92
C LEU A 348 -13.72 -13.19 -13.68
N ALA A 349 -12.84 -13.00 -14.65
CA ALA A 349 -12.18 -14.10 -15.35
C ALA A 349 -11.32 -14.97 -14.39
N LEU A 350 -10.78 -14.39 -13.30
CA LEU A 350 -10.09 -15.17 -12.26
C LEU A 350 -11.01 -16.16 -11.54
N VAL A 351 -12.29 -15.82 -11.40
CA VAL A 351 -13.30 -16.73 -10.83
C VAL A 351 -13.51 -17.92 -11.78
N PHE A 352 -13.45 -17.70 -13.09
CA PHE A 352 -13.50 -18.78 -14.06
C PHE A 352 -12.26 -19.67 -13.99
N VAL A 353 -11.06 -19.07 -13.89
CA VAL A 353 -9.81 -19.82 -13.67
C VAL A 353 -9.89 -20.65 -12.37
N ARG A 354 -10.47 -20.09 -11.30
CA ARG A 354 -10.71 -20.82 -10.05
C ARG A 354 -11.63 -22.03 -10.28
N LYS A 355 -12.71 -21.87 -11.03
CA LYS A 355 -13.62 -22.98 -11.36
C LYS A 355 -12.94 -24.04 -12.24
N LEU A 356 -11.99 -23.64 -13.08
CA LEU A 356 -11.19 -24.56 -13.89
C LEU A 356 -10.20 -25.37 -13.03
N MET A 357 -9.75 -24.83 -11.89
CA MET A 357 -8.90 -25.57 -10.95
C MET A 357 -9.61 -26.74 -10.26
N ASP A 358 -10.94 -26.75 -10.21
CA ASP A 358 -11.72 -27.88 -9.69
C ASP A 358 -11.51 -29.17 -10.52
N PHE A 359 -11.01 -29.07 -11.76
CA PHE A 359 -10.66 -30.23 -12.58
C PHE A 359 -9.29 -30.85 -12.23
N LEU A 360 -8.37 -30.07 -11.64
CA LEU A 360 -6.99 -30.47 -11.37
C LEU A 360 -6.75 -30.88 -9.90
N PHE A 361 -7.59 -30.40 -8.99
CA PHE A 361 -7.46 -30.59 -7.54
C PHE A 361 -8.73 -31.21 -6.94
N THR A 362 -8.56 -32.06 -5.93
CA THR A 362 -9.71 -32.59 -5.18
C THR A 362 -10.31 -31.49 -4.31
N LYS A 363 -11.64 -31.46 -4.13
CA LYS A 363 -12.34 -30.46 -3.27
C LYS A 363 -11.73 -30.34 -1.87
N ARG A 364 -11.26 -31.45 -1.29
CA ARG A 364 -10.56 -31.48 0.01
C ARG A 364 -9.21 -30.76 -0.06
N GLU A 365 -8.41 -30.99 -1.10
CA GLU A 365 -7.12 -30.30 -1.26
C GLU A 365 -7.35 -28.80 -1.46
N LEU A 366 -8.32 -28.43 -2.31
CA LEU A 366 -8.63 -27.03 -2.56
C LEU A 366 -9.16 -26.34 -1.30
N SER A 367 -9.97 -26.99 -0.45
CA SER A 367 -10.39 -26.39 0.82
C SER A 367 -9.20 -26.14 1.75
N TRP A 368 -8.21 -27.04 1.83
CA TRP A 368 -7.01 -26.77 2.63
C TRP A 368 -6.12 -25.65 2.06
N LEU A 369 -6.12 -25.46 0.73
CA LEU A 369 -5.38 -24.37 0.06
C LEU A 369 -6.15 -23.04 -0.03
N ASP A 370 -7.48 -23.03 0.00
CA ASP A 370 -8.30 -21.82 -0.17
C ASP A 370 -9.04 -21.40 1.10
N ASP A 371 -9.39 -22.32 2.02
CA ASP A 371 -10.10 -21.93 3.23
C ASP A 371 -9.17 -21.13 4.14
N LEU A 372 -9.39 -19.83 4.12
CA LEU A 372 -8.97 -18.87 5.13
C LEU A 372 -9.88 -18.95 6.36
N MET A 373 -9.96 -20.14 6.97
CA MET A 373 -10.50 -20.26 8.32
C MET A 373 -9.42 -19.86 9.33
N PRO A 374 -9.72 -19.02 10.35
CA PRO A 374 -8.72 -18.60 11.32
C PRO A 374 -8.11 -19.83 12.00
N GLU A 375 -6.78 -19.89 12.08
CA GLU A 375 -6.03 -21.04 12.61
C GLU A 375 -6.54 -21.47 14.00
N SER A 376 -7.01 -20.53 14.82
CA SER A 376 -7.61 -20.85 16.12
C SER A 376 -8.94 -21.60 16.04
N LYS A 377 -9.77 -21.35 15.01
CA LYS A 377 -10.99 -22.14 14.77
C LYS A 377 -10.66 -23.46 14.08
N LYS A 378 -9.67 -23.49 13.16
CA LYS A 378 -9.18 -24.75 12.56
C LYS A 378 -8.63 -25.68 13.62
N LYS A 379 -7.75 -25.17 14.49
CA LYS A 379 -7.18 -25.92 15.62
C LYS A 379 -8.26 -26.43 16.57
N LYS A 380 -9.26 -25.60 16.92
CA LYS A 380 -10.40 -26.05 17.73
C LYS A 380 -11.24 -27.13 17.03
N LEU A 381 -11.43 -27.04 15.72
CA LEU A 381 -12.14 -28.06 14.93
C LEU A 381 -11.34 -29.35 14.83
N GLU A 382 -10.01 -29.27 14.66
CA GLU A 382 -9.11 -30.43 14.67
C GLU A 382 -9.03 -31.09 16.04
N ASP A 383 -8.94 -30.28 17.11
CA ASP A 383 -8.94 -30.79 18.49
C ASP A 383 -10.28 -31.49 18.77
N ALA A 384 -11.41 -30.92 18.34
CA ALA A 384 -12.72 -31.57 18.42
C ALA A 384 -12.84 -32.82 17.54
N GLU A 385 -12.31 -32.83 16.31
CA GLU A 385 -12.30 -34.02 15.44
C GLU A 385 -11.44 -35.14 16.04
N LYS A 386 -10.30 -34.82 16.65
CA LYS A 386 -9.45 -35.79 17.34
C LYS A 386 -10.15 -36.36 18.56
N GLU A 387 -10.79 -35.52 19.38
CA GLU A 387 -11.59 -35.95 20.52
C GLU A 387 -12.71 -36.91 20.08
N VAL A 388 -13.42 -36.60 18.98
CA VAL A 388 -14.45 -37.48 18.42
C VAL A 388 -13.84 -38.78 17.89
N SER A 389 -12.69 -38.73 17.22
CA SER A 389 -12.02 -39.93 16.70
C SER A 389 -11.54 -40.85 17.83
N GLU A 390 -10.98 -40.29 18.90
CA GLU A 390 -10.60 -41.02 20.11
C GLU A 390 -11.82 -41.65 20.78
N GLN A 391 -12.93 -40.91 20.90
CA GLN A 391 -14.20 -41.45 21.45
C GLN A 391 -14.72 -42.64 20.63
N ILE A 392 -14.65 -42.59 19.30
CA ILE A 392 -15.06 -43.69 18.43
C ILE A 392 -14.14 -44.92 18.61
N ILE A 393 -12.83 -44.71 18.76
CA ILE A 393 -11.87 -45.80 19.01
C ILE A 393 -12.17 -46.47 20.35
N THR A 394 -12.36 -45.69 21.42
CA THR A 394 -12.72 -46.21 22.74
C THR A 394 -14.06 -46.95 22.73
N TYR A 395 -15.05 -46.47 21.97
CA TYR A 395 -16.33 -47.15 21.83
C TYR A 395 -16.18 -48.52 21.14
N LYS A 396 -15.38 -48.59 20.06
CA LYS A 396 -15.08 -49.85 19.36
C LYS A 396 -14.26 -50.84 20.17
N GLU A 397 -13.38 -50.35 21.05
CA GLU A 397 -12.66 -51.21 22.01
C GLU A 397 -13.62 -51.81 23.04
N LYS A 398 -14.52 -51.00 23.61
CA LYS A 398 -15.55 -51.48 24.54
C LYS A 398 -16.51 -52.49 23.89
N GLU A 399 -16.92 -52.27 22.64
CA GLU A 399 -17.72 -53.27 21.91
C GLU A 399 -16.95 -54.58 21.71
N ARG A 400 -15.65 -54.52 21.40
CA ARG A 400 -14.82 -55.74 21.29
C ARG A 400 -14.67 -56.48 22.61
N GLU A 401 -14.46 -55.77 23.71
CA GLU A 401 -14.40 -56.36 25.05
C GLU A 401 -15.73 -57.00 25.44
N HIS A 402 -16.86 -56.35 25.12
CA HIS A 402 -18.19 -56.88 25.41
C HIS A 402 -18.51 -58.13 24.57
N LEU A 403 -18.05 -58.18 23.31
CA LEU A 403 -18.18 -59.34 22.45
C LEU A 403 -17.31 -60.51 22.96
N HIS A 404 -16.10 -60.22 23.42
CA HIS A 404 -15.17 -61.21 23.96
C HIS A 404 -15.59 -61.76 25.33
N SER A 405 -16.23 -60.93 26.15
CA SER A 405 -16.83 -61.35 27.42
C SER A 405 -18.04 -62.26 27.21
N ASN A 406 -18.91 -61.92 26.24
CA ASN A 406 -20.06 -62.76 25.90
C ASN A 406 -19.65 -64.10 25.27
N SER A 407 -18.56 -64.14 24.49
CA SER A 407 -18.03 -65.41 23.96
C SER A 407 -17.41 -66.32 25.02
N PHE A 408 -16.93 -65.76 26.14
CA PHE A 408 -16.40 -66.52 27.28
C PHE A 408 -17.49 -67.08 28.20
N LEU A 409 -18.70 -66.48 28.19
CA LEU A 409 -19.85 -66.95 28.96
C LEU A 409 -20.66 -68.04 28.23
N GLN A 410 -20.35 -68.31 26.96
CA GLN A 410 -21.10 -69.23 26.09
C GLN A 410 -20.36 -70.52 25.74
N ASN A 411 -19.11 -70.68 26.23
CA ASN A 411 -18.36 -71.93 26.33
C ASN A 411 -18.26 -72.34 27.80
#